data_AF-A0A370GHD7-F1
#
_entry.id   AF-A0A370GHD7-F1
#
_cell.length_a   1.000
_cell.length_b   1.000
_cell.length_c   1.000
_cell.angle_alpha   90.00
_cell.angle_beta   90.00
_cell.angle_gamma   90.00
#
_symmetry.space_group_name_H-M   'P 1'
#
loop_
_entity.id
_entity.type
_entity.pdbx_description
1 polymer ?
#
loop_
_entity_poly.entity_id
_entity_poly.type
_entity_poly.pdbx_seq_one_letter_code
_entity_poly.pdbx_strand_id
1 'polypeptide(L)'
;MTFPIIHTNFWDAVLAIPVIMILTQFIKLAGKLPKSYVPALALLLGIIISVFYSHKGHLISGLFMGYFYGYAAIGSYASLKTTILSFRNRKAQAP
;
A
#
# COMPACT_ATOMS: atom_id res chain seq x y z
N MET A 1 -30.90 -3.54 7.14
CA MET A 1 -29.75 -2.83 6.55
C MET A 1 -29.14 -3.74 5.50
N THR A 2 -29.32 -3.42 4.22
CA THR A 2 -28.73 -4.18 3.11
C THR A 2 -27.27 -3.75 3.02
N PHE A 3 -26.34 -4.65 3.35
CA PHE A 3 -24.91 -4.38 3.16
C PHE A 3 -24.67 -4.09 1.66
N PRO A 4 -23.95 -3.01 1.31
CA PRO A 4 -23.60 -2.75 -0.07
C PRO A 4 -22.75 -3.94 -0.57
N ILE A 5 -23.21 -4.58 -1.64
CA ILE A 5 -22.47 -5.67 -2.27
C ILE A 5 -21.27 -5.03 -2.97
N ILE A 6 -20.11 -5.11 -2.33
CA ILE A 6 -18.87 -4.55 -2.83
C ILE A 6 -18.40 -5.45 -3.98
N HIS A 7 -18.72 -5.07 -5.22
CA HIS A 7 -18.11 -5.66 -6.42
C HIS A 7 -16.68 -5.12 -6.58
N THR A 8 -15.81 -5.39 -5.60
CA THR A 8 -14.37 -5.20 -5.80
C THR A 8 -13.90 -6.25 -6.77
N ASN A 9 -13.43 -5.81 -7.94
CA ASN A 9 -12.71 -6.70 -8.82
C ASN A 9 -11.42 -7.08 -8.08
N PHE A 10 -11.18 -8.37 -7.82
CA PHE A 10 -9.97 -8.84 -7.12
C PHE A 10 -8.69 -8.23 -7.73
N TRP A 11 -8.73 -8.01 -9.05
CA TRP A 11 -7.70 -7.34 -9.83
C TRP A 11 -7.38 -5.91 -9.36
N ASP A 12 -8.33 -5.16 -8.82
CA ASP A 12 -8.10 -3.80 -8.30
C ASP A 12 -7.14 -3.84 -7.10
N ALA A 13 -7.32 -4.80 -6.19
CA ALA A 13 -6.45 -4.94 -5.02
C ALA A 13 -5.05 -5.40 -5.43
N VAL A 14 -4.97 -6.39 -6.32
CA VAL A 14 -3.70 -6.95 -6.80
C VAL A 14 -2.86 -5.91 -7.54
N LEU A 15 -3.48 -5.00 -8.30
CA LEU A 15 -2.78 -3.94 -9.01
C LEU A 15 -2.54 -2.71 -8.14
N ALA A 16 -3.48 -2.32 -7.27
CA ALA A 16 -3.35 -1.12 -6.44
C ALA A 16 -2.17 -1.22 -5.46
N ILE A 17 -1.95 -2.38 -4.83
CA ILE A 17 -0.93 -2.54 -3.79
C ILE A 17 0.49 -2.29 -4.34
N PRO A 18 0.96 -2.95 -5.44
CA PRO A 18 2.24 -2.65 -6.04
C PRO A 18 2.36 -1.20 -6.52
N VAL A 19 1.29 -0.64 -7.10
CA VAL A 19 1.28 0.75 -7.58
C VAL A 19 1.47 1.73 -6.43
N ILE A 20 0.75 1.57 -5.32
CA ILE A 20 0.94 2.39 -4.10
C ILE A 20 2.36 2.24 -3.59
N MET A 21 2.89 1.02 -3.56
CA MET A 21 4.25 0.77 -3.07
C MET A 21 5.31 1.45 -3.96
N ILE A 22 5.14 1.42 -5.28
CA ILE A 22 6.03 2.09 -6.25
C ILE A 22 5.92 3.62 -6.10
N LEU A 23 4.72 4.17 -6.09
CA LEU A 23 4.49 5.61 -5.96
C LEU A 23 5.05 6.17 -4.64
N THR A 24 4.85 5.46 -3.53
CA THR A 24 5.40 5.87 -2.24
C THR A 24 6.92 5.90 -2.24
N GLN A 25 7.60 4.94 -2.89
CA GLN A 25 9.05 4.98 -3.02
C GLN A 25 9.52 6.12 -3.95
N PHE A 26 8.82 6.37 -5.06
CA PHE A 26 9.14 7.49 -5.95
C PHE A 26 9.00 8.85 -5.26
N ILE A 27 7.90 9.08 -4.56
CA ILE A 27 7.66 10.34 -3.84
C ILE A 27 8.67 10.50 -2.70
N LYS A 28 8.99 9.42 -1.99
CA LYS A 28 10.04 9.43 -0.96
C LYS A 28 11.40 9.83 -1.55
N LEU A 29 11.75 9.31 -2.74
CA LEU A 29 13.00 9.63 -3.42
C LEU A 29 13.05 11.08 -3.90
N ALA A 30 11.95 11.58 -4.48
CA ALA A 30 11.85 12.94 -5.02
C ALA A 30 11.75 14.01 -3.92
N GLY A 31 10.96 13.76 -2.88
CA GLY A 31 10.61 14.75 -1.85
C GLY A 31 11.52 14.78 -0.63
N LYS A 32 12.60 13.99 -0.58
CA LYS A 32 13.46 13.79 0.61
C LYS A 32 12.64 13.56 1.90
N LEU A 33 11.52 12.84 1.79
CA LEU A 33 10.57 12.70 2.87
C LEU A 33 11.17 11.86 4.01
N PRO A 34 10.98 12.25 5.29
CA PRO A 34 11.43 11.44 6.42
C PRO A 34 10.73 10.08 6.41
N LYS A 35 11.47 9.03 6.77
CA LYS A 35 10.97 7.64 6.71
C LYS A 35 9.70 7.40 7.53
N SER A 36 9.46 8.20 8.59
CA SER A 36 8.23 8.12 9.40
C SER A 36 6.95 8.52 8.66
N TYR A 37 7.04 9.32 7.60
CA TYR A 37 5.85 9.77 6.85
C TYR A 37 5.49 8.86 5.68
N VAL A 38 6.34 7.89 5.34
CA VAL A 38 6.11 6.94 4.24
C VAL A 38 4.83 6.11 4.45
N PRO A 39 4.52 5.59 5.67
CA PRO A 39 3.28 4.88 5.90
C PRO A 39 2.04 5.76 5.78
N ALA A 40 2.08 7.00 6.26
CA ALA A 40 0.97 7.95 6.12
C ALA A 40 0.69 8.26 4.64
N LEU A 41 1.74 8.42 3.84
CA LEU A 41 1.63 8.63 2.40
C LEU A 41 1.02 7.40 1.68
N ALA A 42 1.40 6.18 2.08
CA ALA A 42 0.85 4.96 1.52
C ALA A 42 -0.66 4.83 1.77
N LEU A 43 -1.11 5.17 2.98
CA LEU A 43 -2.54 5.23 3.32
C LEU A 43 -3.29 6.27 2.51
N LEU A 44 -2.72 7.48 2.40
CA LEU A 44 -3.34 8.57 1.66
C LEU A 44 -3.48 8.21 0.17
N LEU A 45 -2.46 7.61 -0.43
CA LEU A 45 -2.51 7.11 -1.80
C LEU A 45 -3.51 5.95 -1.97
N GLY A 46 -3.60 5.04 -1.00
CA GLY A 46 -4.58 3.95 -1.02
C GLY A 46 -6.02 4.46 -1.02
N ILE A 47 -6.31 5.46 -0.19
CA ILE A 47 -7.63 6.11 -0.15
C ILE A 47 -7.92 6.84 -1.46
N ILE A 48 -6.96 7.62 -1.99
CA ILE A 48 -7.14 8.30 -3.28
C ILE A 48 -7.43 7.29 -4.40
N ILE A 49 -6.60 6.27 -4.54
CA ILE A 49 -6.75 5.28 -5.62
C ILE A 49 -8.09 4.54 -5.49
N SER A 50 -8.48 4.15 -4.28
CA SER A 50 -9.72 3.41 -4.07
C SER A 50 -10.98 4.26 -4.28
N VAL A 51 -10.98 5.51 -3.80
CA VAL A 51 -12.11 6.44 -3.93
C VAL A 51 -12.31 6.89 -5.38
N PHE A 52 -11.23 7.19 -6.11
CA PHE A 52 -11.35 7.70 -7.48
C PHE A 52 -11.53 6.59 -8.53
N TYR A 53 -10.96 5.40 -8.31
CA TYR A 53 -10.93 4.34 -9.33
C TYR A 53 -11.99 3.25 -9.10
N SER A 54 -12.15 2.79 -7.85
CA SER A 54 -12.82 1.50 -7.57
C SER A 54 -14.28 1.68 -7.12
N HIS A 55 -14.65 2.80 -6.49
CA HIS A 55 -16.01 3.00 -5.93
C HIS A 55 -16.63 4.36 -6.25
N LYS A 56 -16.85 4.64 -7.54
CA LYS A 56 -17.66 5.80 -7.96
C LYS A 56 -19.12 5.60 -7.50
N GLY A 57 -19.47 6.12 -6.33
CA GLY A 57 -20.85 6.13 -5.79
C GLY A 57 -21.01 5.66 -4.34
N HIS A 58 -20.03 4.96 -3.76
CA HIS A 58 -20.08 4.50 -2.36
C HIS A 58 -18.80 4.86 -1.60
N LEU A 59 -18.80 6.08 -1.03
CA LEU A 59 -17.68 6.65 -0.27
C LEU A 59 -17.16 5.72 0.83
N ILE A 60 -18.06 5.03 1.55
CA ILE A 60 -17.71 4.14 2.66
C ILE A 60 -16.91 2.93 2.18
N SER A 61 -17.33 2.31 1.07
CA SER A 61 -16.63 1.14 0.49
C SER A 61 -15.27 1.52 -0.08
N GLY A 62 -15.18 2.68 -0.75
CA GLY A 62 -13.91 3.21 -1.25
C GLY A 62 -12.94 3.57 -0.12
N LEU A 63 -13.42 4.14 0.99
CA LEU A 63 -12.56 4.42 2.13
C LEU A 63 -12.02 3.12 2.76
N PHE A 64 -12.91 2.15 3.00
CA PHE A 64 -12.55 0.86 3.59
C PHE A 64 -11.52 0.10 2.75
N MET A 65 -11.76 0.00 1.44
CA MET A 65 -10.82 -0.65 0.52
C MET A 65 -9.52 0.15 0.36
N GLY A 66 -9.58 1.48 0.40
CA GLY A 66 -8.40 2.33 0.37
C GLY A 66 -7.49 2.13 1.58
N TYR A 67 -8.06 2.00 2.78
CA TYR A 67 -7.31 1.60 3.98
C TYR A 67 -6.67 0.23 3.79
N PHE A 68 -7.41 -0.74 3.27
CA PHE A 68 -6.91 -2.09 3.02
C PHE A 68 -5.69 -2.08 2.07
N TYR A 69 -5.79 -1.35 0.95
CA TYR A 69 -4.69 -1.25 -0.03
C TYR A 69 -3.46 -0.54 0.57
N GLY A 70 -3.69 0.55 1.31
CA GLY A 70 -2.62 1.29 1.98
C GLY A 70 -1.88 0.45 3.02
N TYR A 71 -2.60 -0.24 3.91
CA TYR A 71 -1.99 -1.12 4.91
C TYR A 71 -1.28 -2.32 4.29
N ALA A 72 -1.87 -2.93 3.25
CA ALA A 72 -1.22 -4.01 2.52
C ALA A 72 0.10 -3.56 1.89
N ALA A 73 0.14 -2.37 1.27
CA ALA A 73 1.37 -1.81 0.71
C ALA A 73 2.45 -1.55 1.79
N ILE A 74 2.07 -1.03 2.95
CA ILE A 74 2.98 -0.83 4.10
C ILE A 74 3.56 -2.17 4.56
N GLY A 75 2.69 -3.17 4.76
CA GLY A 75 3.08 -4.51 5.20
C GLY A 75 3.98 -5.22 4.20
N SER A 76 3.64 -5.18 2.91
CA SER A 76 4.46 -5.75 1.83
C SER A 76 5.84 -5.10 1.78
N TYR A 77 5.93 -3.77 1.88
CA TYR A 77 7.21 -3.07 1.93
C TYR A 77 8.04 -3.47 3.16
N ALA A 78 7.42 -3.51 4.34
CA ALA A 78 8.11 -3.88 5.58
C ALA A 78 8.64 -5.33 5.54
N SER A 79 7.82 -6.27 5.05
CA SER A 79 8.19 -7.67 4.86
C SER A 79 9.34 -7.83 3.85
N LEU A 80 9.25 -7.16 2.70
CA LEU A 80 10.28 -7.20 1.68
C LEU A 80 11.61 -6.64 2.20
N LYS A 81 11.57 -5.47 2.86
CA LYS A 81 12.75 -4.84 3.47
C LYS A 81 13.39 -5.77 4.49
N THR A 82 12.61 -6.33 5.41
CA THR A 82 13.09 -7.21 6.47
C THR A 82 13.71 -8.48 5.91
N THR A 83 13.07 -9.09 4.91
CA THR A 83 13.57 -10.27 4.20
C THR A 83 14.92 -9.99 3.54
N ILE A 84 15.05 -8.89 2.78
CA ILE A 84 16.31 -8.51 2.13
C ILE A 84 17.42 -8.27 3.16
N LEU A 85 17.12 -7.56 4.26
CA LEU A 85 18.06 -7.32 5.35
C LEU A 85 18.52 -8.63 5.99
N SER A 86 17.60 -9.55 6.25
CA SER A 86 17.90 -10.88 6.79
C SER A 86 18.87 -11.65 5.90
N PHE A 87 18.59 -11.73 4.59
CA PHE A 87 19.47 -12.41 3.63
C PHE A 87 20.87 -11.77 3.54
N ARG A 88 20.95 -10.43 3.59
CA ARG A 88 22.23 -9.71 3.54
C ARG A 88 23.06 -9.89 4.81
N ASN A 89 22.43 -9.83 5.97
CA ASN A 89 23.12 -10.01 7.25
C ASN A 89 23.59 -11.46 7.44
N ARG A 90 22.83 -12.44 6.92
CA ARG A 90 23.23 -13.86 6.94
C ARG A 90 24.50 -14.13 6.14
N LYS A 91 24.77 -13.38 5.06
CA LYS A 91 26.05 -13.45 4.33
C LYS A 91 27.23 -12.83 5.09
N ALA A 92 26.99 -11.86 5.95
CA ALA A 92 28.04 -11.20 6.76
C ALA A 92 28.43 -11.99 8.02
N GLN A 93 27.66 -13.01 8.38
CA GLN A 93 27.86 -13.88 9.55
C GLN A 93 28.11 -15.35 9.15
N ALA A 94 28.37 -15.60 7.86
CA ALA A 94 28.84 -16.91 7.42
C ALA A 94 30.30 -17.10 7.89
N PRO A 95 30.65 -18.24 8.50
CA PRO A 95 32.02 -18.53 8.95
C PRO A 95 33.01 -18.62 7.79
#